data_AF-T1GN16-F1
#
_entry.id   AF-T1GN16-F1
#
_cell.length_a   1.000
_cell.length_b   1.000
_cell.length_c   1.000
_cell.angle_alpha   90.00
_cell.angle_beta   90.00
_cell.angle_gamma   90.00
#
_symmetry.space_group_name_H-M   'P 1'
#
loop_
_entity.id
_entity.type
_entity.pdbx_description
1 polymer ?
#
loop_
_entity_poly.entity_id
_entity_poly.type
_entity_poly.pdbx_seq_one_letter_code
_entity_poly.pdbx_strand_id
1 'polypeptide(L)'
;MNTFNTLLVLVGFVAFVQSASITKEMQEKFMVVAKECQGQTGASDADLANLIKHNPTGTKEGKCMLSCIMTKVDTQDSNGKLKKE
;
A
#
# COMPACT_ATOMS: atom_id res chain seq x y z
N MET A 1 -31.75 -26.82 -8.30
CA MET A 1 -31.05 -26.30 -7.11
C MET A 1 -29.68 -25.83 -7.56
N ASN A 2 -29.47 -24.55 -7.90
CA ASN A 2 -28.12 -23.97 -8.01
C ASN A 2 -28.07 -22.47 -8.36
N THR A 3 -29.05 -21.87 -9.03
CA THR A 3 -28.92 -20.43 -9.40
C THR A 3 -29.06 -19.49 -8.19
N PHE A 4 -30.00 -19.77 -7.28
CA PHE A 4 -30.25 -18.97 -6.08
C PHE A 4 -29.10 -19.09 -5.06
N ASN A 5 -28.52 -20.28 -4.92
CA ASN A 5 -27.37 -20.51 -4.05
C ASN A 5 -26.10 -19.86 -4.61
N THR A 6 -25.94 -19.85 -5.94
CA THR A 6 -24.83 -19.14 -6.62
C THR A 6 -24.95 -17.61 -6.42
N LEU A 7 -26.16 -17.06 -6.48
CA LEU A 7 -26.42 -15.64 -6.20
C LEU A 7 -26.09 -15.26 -4.75
N LEU A 8 -26.44 -16.10 -3.77
CA LEU A 8 -26.13 -15.86 -2.36
C LEU A 8 -24.63 -15.91 -2.08
N VAL A 9 -23.89 -16.82 -2.72
CA VAL A 9 -22.43 -16.92 -2.59
C VAL A 9 -21.73 -15.69 -3.20
N LEU A 10 -22.21 -15.19 -4.34
CA LEU A 10 -21.65 -13.98 -4.96
C LEU A 10 -21.90 -12.72 -4.11
N VAL A 11 -23.09 -12.55 -3.55
CA VAL A 11 -23.41 -11.40 -2.68
C VAL A 11 -22.61 -11.45 -1.37
N GLY A 12 -22.40 -12.65 -0.82
CA GLY A 12 -21.57 -12.83 0.38
C GLY A 12 -20.09 -12.47 0.17
N PHE A 13 -19.54 -12.71 -1.03
CA PHE A 13 -18.13 -12.42 -1.33
C PHE A 13 -17.85 -10.92 -1.50
N VAL A 14 -18.80 -10.15 -2.04
CA VAL A 14 -18.64 -8.68 -2.23
C VAL A 14 -18.65 -7.95 -0.89
N ALA A 15 -19.40 -8.44 0.11
CA ALA A 15 -19.45 -7.83 1.44
C ALA A 15 -18.14 -7.95 2.23
N PHE A 16 -17.30 -8.95 1.94
CA PHE A 16 -16.05 -9.19 2.68
C PHE A 16 -14.91 -8.23 2.27
N VAL A 17 -14.95 -7.69 1.05
CA VAL A 17 -13.88 -6.82 0.50
C VAL A 17 -13.92 -5.39 1.06
N GLN A 18 -14.97 -5.01 1.78
CA GLN A 18 -15.28 -3.61 2.09
C GLN A 18 -14.74 -3.11 3.45
N SER A 19 -13.60 -3.62 3.92
CA SER A 19 -13.09 -3.37 5.28
C SER A 19 -11.73 -2.66 5.35
N ALA A 20 -11.48 -1.65 4.52
CA ALA A 20 -10.35 -0.72 4.71
C ALA A 20 -10.66 0.67 4.13
N SER A 21 -11.58 1.41 4.76
CA SER A 21 -11.81 2.82 4.44
C SER A 21 -10.61 3.66 4.93
N ILE A 22 -9.54 3.77 4.13
CA ILE A 22 -8.48 4.75 4.41
C ILE A 22 -9.12 6.14 4.39
N THR A 23 -8.99 6.89 5.49
CA THR A 23 -9.52 8.25 5.56
C THR A 23 -8.78 9.15 4.56
N LYS A 24 -9.46 10.18 4.02
CA LYS A 24 -8.82 11.14 3.11
C LYS A 24 -7.54 11.74 3.71
N GLU A 25 -7.54 12.01 5.01
CA GLU A 25 -6.39 12.51 5.76
C GLU A 25 -5.19 11.53 5.73
N MET A 26 -5.43 10.24 5.91
CA MET A 26 -4.39 9.21 5.83
C MET A 26 -3.84 9.09 4.40
N GLN A 27 -4.70 9.22 3.40
CA GLN A 27 -4.28 9.21 2.00
C GLN A 27 -3.42 10.43 1.65
N GLU A 28 -3.78 11.63 2.12
CA GLU A 28 -2.99 12.84 1.94
C GLU A 28 -1.62 12.74 2.61
N LYS A 29 -1.58 12.30 3.87
CA LYS A 29 -0.33 12.04 4.60
C LYS A 29 0.55 11.04 3.88
N PHE A 30 -0.04 9.93 3.40
CA PHE A 30 0.69 8.94 2.62
C PHE A 30 1.28 9.53 1.34
N MET A 31 0.50 10.32 0.58
CA MET A 31 0.97 10.94 -0.66
C MET A 31 2.11 11.92 -0.45
N VAL A 32 2.08 12.71 0.64
CA VAL A 32 3.18 13.61 1.00
C VAL A 32 4.46 12.82 1.27
N VAL A 33 4.39 11.79 2.12
CA VAL A 33 5.54 10.92 2.43
C VAL A 33 6.04 10.19 1.18
N ALA A 34 5.14 9.68 0.35
CA ALA A 34 5.49 8.96 -0.86
C ALA A 34 6.21 9.86 -1.87
N LYS A 35 5.77 11.12 -2.05
CA LYS A 35 6.47 12.09 -2.91
C LYS A 35 7.84 12.50 -2.35
N GLU A 36 7.95 12.66 -1.04
CA GLU A 36 9.25 12.89 -0.40
C GLU A 36 10.22 11.73 -0.67
N CYS A 37 9.77 10.49 -0.43
CA CYS A 37 10.56 9.28 -0.64
C CYS A 37 10.88 9.02 -2.11
N GLN A 38 10.00 9.39 -3.03
CA GLN A 38 10.26 9.33 -4.47
C GLN A 38 11.46 10.22 -4.84
N GLY A 39 11.48 11.46 -4.34
CA GLY A 39 12.58 12.40 -4.58
C GLY A 39 13.91 11.94 -3.99
N GLN A 40 13.90 11.33 -2.80
CA GLN A 40 15.13 10.83 -2.16
C GLN A 40 15.74 9.61 -2.86
N THR A 41 14.89 8.77 -3.45
CA THR A 41 15.32 7.47 -4.00
C THR A 41 15.48 7.48 -5.51
N GLY A 42 14.96 8.51 -6.19
CA GLY A 42 14.93 8.58 -7.65
C GLY A 42 13.94 7.59 -8.26
N ALA A 43 12.98 7.07 -7.48
CA ALA A 43 11.99 6.12 -7.95
C ALA A 43 11.08 6.72 -9.04
N SER A 44 10.72 5.88 -10.00
CA SER A 44 9.85 6.30 -11.10
C SER A 44 8.41 6.51 -10.65
N ASP A 45 7.62 7.23 -11.44
CA ASP A 45 6.17 7.34 -11.18
C ASP A 45 5.47 5.98 -11.27
N ALA A 46 6.01 5.02 -12.02
CA ALA A 46 5.51 3.66 -12.08
C ALA A 46 5.73 2.91 -10.75
N ASP A 47 6.87 3.13 -10.09
CA ASP A 47 7.14 2.58 -8.76
C ASP A 47 6.19 3.16 -7.71
N LEU A 48 5.99 4.48 -7.72
CA LEU A 48 5.00 5.15 -6.87
C LEU A 48 3.58 4.60 -7.12
N ALA A 49 3.17 4.45 -8.38
CA ALA A 49 1.86 3.92 -8.73
C ALA A 49 1.66 2.47 -8.25
N ASN A 50 2.71 1.65 -8.29
CA ASN A 50 2.67 0.30 -7.74
C ASN A 50 2.48 0.34 -6.23
N LEU A 51 3.21 1.20 -5.51
CA LEU A 51 3.07 1.34 -4.05
C LEU A 51 1.70 1.83 -3.63
N ILE A 52 1.11 2.81 -4.33
CA ILE A 52 -0.27 3.27 -4.09
C ILE A 52 -1.28 2.14 -4.30
N LYS A 53 -1.05 1.27 -5.29
CA LYS A 53 -1.89 0.09 -5.57
C LYS A 53 -1.57 -1.10 -4.66
N HIS A 54 -0.68 -0.96 -3.68
CA HIS A 54 -0.17 -2.04 -2.83
C HIS A 54 0.46 -3.20 -3.62
N ASN A 55 0.94 -2.92 -4.84
CA ASN A 55 1.67 -3.87 -5.66
C ASN A 55 3.16 -3.86 -5.32
N PRO A 56 3.84 -5.02 -5.42
CA PRO A 56 5.29 -5.08 -5.23
C PRO A 56 6.04 -4.29 -6.32
N THR A 57 7.09 -3.59 -5.93
CA THR A 57 8.00 -2.90 -6.85
C THR A 57 9.10 -3.86 -7.30
N GLY A 58 9.25 -4.05 -8.62
CA GLY A 58 10.32 -4.89 -9.18
C GLY A 58 11.70 -4.23 -9.19
N THR A 59 11.75 -2.90 -9.12
CA THR A 59 12.97 -2.09 -9.24
C THR A 59 13.69 -1.95 -7.90
N LYS A 60 14.97 -1.57 -7.93
CA LYS A 60 15.74 -1.27 -6.72
C LYS A 60 15.23 0.01 -6.07
N GLU A 61 14.97 1.02 -6.90
CA GLU A 61 14.53 2.36 -6.52
C GLU A 61 13.16 2.29 -5.85
N GLY A 62 12.24 1.50 -6.40
CA GLY A 62 10.93 1.26 -5.77
C GLY A 62 11.01 0.55 -4.42
N LYS A 63 11.95 -0.39 -4.25
CA LYS A 63 12.19 -1.04 -2.95
C LYS A 63 12.78 -0.06 -1.93
N CYS A 64 13.70 0.81 -2.35
CA CYS A 64 14.22 1.88 -1.50
C CYS A 64 13.11 2.86 -1.11
N MET A 65 12.21 3.19 -2.05
CA MET A 65 11.06 4.06 -1.79
C MET A 65 10.12 3.45 -0.75
N LEU A 66 9.82 2.14 -0.87
CA LEU A 66 9.02 1.41 0.12
C LEU A 66 9.66 1.46 1.52
N SER A 67 10.98 1.23 1.62
CA SER A 67 11.70 1.28 2.89
C SER A 67 11.71 2.69 3.50
N CYS A 68 11.87 3.73 2.67
CA CYS A 68 11.75 5.11 3.11
C CYS A 68 10.36 5.40 3.72
N ILE A 69 9.28 4.96 3.05
CA ILE A 69 7.92 5.12 3.56
C ILE A 69 7.77 4.40 4.90
N MET A 70 8.20 3.13 5.00
CA MET A 70 8.14 2.33 6.23
C MET A 70 8.92 2.97 7.39
N THR A 71 10.04 3.61 7.10
CA THR A 71 10.83 4.35 8.10
C THR A 71 10.08 5.59 8.59
N LYS A 72 9.43 6.32 7.68
CA LYS A 72 8.66 7.54 7.98
C LYS A 72 7.40 7.26 8.78
N VAL A 73 6.78 6.09 8.60
CA VAL A 73 5.64 5.62 9.41
C VAL A 73 6.07 4.83 10.65
N ASP A 74 7.35 4.94 11.02
CA ASP A 74 7.97 4.34 12.20
C ASP A 74 7.86 2.81 12.31
N THR A 75 7.55 2.12 11.21
CA THR A 75 7.45 0.66 11.14
C THR A 75 8.81 -0.01 10.92
N GLN A 76 9.79 0.74 10.41
CA GLN A 76 11.15 0.28 10.13
C GLN A 76 12.19 1.28 10.66
N ASP A 77 13.35 0.81 11.11
CA ASP A 77 14.49 1.68 11.44
C ASP A 77 15.34 1.99 10.19
N SER A 78 16.29 2.92 10.33
CA SER A 78 17.18 3.32 9.23
C SER A 78 18.13 2.21 8.74
N ASN A 79 18.26 1.12 9.48
CA ASN A 79 19.05 -0.05 9.09
C ASN A 79 18.18 -1.12 8.41
N GLY A 80 16.91 -0.82 8.18
CA GLY A 80 15.96 -1.72 7.55
C GLY A 80 15.36 -2.77 8.49
N LYS A 81 15.56 -2.68 9.81
CA LYS A 81 14.92 -3.61 10.75
C LYS A 81 13.49 -3.17 11.03
N LEU A 82 12.56 -4.11 10.98
CA LEU A 82 11.18 -3.86 11.36
C LEU A 82 11.10 -3.68 12.88
N LYS A 83 10.42 -2.63 13.32
CA LYS A 83 10.11 -2.45 14.73
C LYS A 83 9.02 -3.46 15.11
N LYS A 84 9.17 -4.10 16.27
CA LYS A 84 8.06 -4.85 16.86
C LYS A 84 7.07 -3.83 17.41
N GLU A 85 5.80 -4.06 17.11
CA GLU A 85 4.64 -3.39 17.69
C GLU A 85 4.63 -3.41 19.22
#